data_AF-A0A7L2U6W8-F1
#
_entry.id   AF-A0A7L2U6W8-F1
#
_cell.length_a   1.000
_cell.length_b   1.000
_cell.length_c   1.000
_cell.angle_alpha   90.00
_cell.angle_beta   90.00
_cell.angle_gamma   90.00
#
_symmetry.space_group_name_H-M   'P 1'
#
loop_
_entity.id
_entity.type
_entity.pdbx_description
1 polymer ?
#
loop_
_entity_poly.entity_id
_entity_poly.type
_entity_poly.pdbx_seq_one_letter_code
_entity_poly.pdbx_strand_id
1 'polypeptide(L)'
;MSFFPKISFQREVEEYLTKVFRNNELITALGTQEVESKYQSLLSHLSHPPGFTTVRVNTHLASVKHVKKLLFEEIQKQFKGLCVPVLEHPKLQDVLLIPVIGPRRDLKKHASEVIVGAHCGYAVLRGAHVYVPGIISTSRFMKAGDLVSVYSDIEGKCKKGAKEFEGVKVFLGNGISELSRSEIFSSSGPLNGMGVRMIEPVYLSPSFDNVLPSHLFLQNLPSVVVSHILNPQPGERILDMCAAPGGKTTHLATLMHDQ
;
A
#
# COMPACT_ATOMS: atom_id res chain seq x y z
N MET A 1 -1.35 -8.22 21.53
CA MET A 1 -2.03 -8.80 20.35
C MET A 1 -1.81 -7.87 19.17
N SER A 2 -1.39 -8.43 18.03
CA SER A 2 -1.26 -7.69 16.76
C SER A 2 -2.62 -7.14 16.32
N PHE A 3 -2.62 -6.03 15.57
CA PHE A 3 -3.87 -5.40 15.13
C PHE A 3 -4.57 -6.26 14.07
N PHE A 4 -3.80 -6.76 13.10
CA PHE A 4 -4.26 -7.74 12.13
C PHE A 4 -3.82 -9.16 12.51
N PRO A 5 -4.58 -10.19 12.09
CA PRO A 5 -4.14 -11.58 12.20
C PRO A 5 -2.90 -11.84 11.33
N LYS A 6 -2.19 -12.94 11.61
CA LYS A 6 -1.10 -13.41 10.74
C LYS A 6 -1.61 -13.61 9.30
N ILE A 7 -0.70 -13.47 8.34
CA ILE A 7 -1.05 -13.68 6.93
C ILE A 7 -1.58 -15.11 6.76
N SER A 8 -2.66 -15.25 5.97
CA SER A 8 -3.23 -16.55 5.65
C SER A 8 -2.64 -17.05 4.34
N PHE A 9 -2.14 -18.28 4.36
CA PHE A 9 -1.64 -18.96 3.18
C PHE A 9 -2.49 -20.20 2.91
N GLN A 10 -2.45 -20.69 1.67
CA GLN A 10 -2.87 -22.06 1.40
C GLN A 10 -1.97 -23.02 2.18
N ARG A 11 -2.54 -24.14 2.65
CA ARG A 11 -1.85 -25.10 3.52
C ARG A 11 -0.48 -25.54 2.96
N GLU A 12 -0.43 -25.85 1.67
CA GLU A 12 0.80 -26.31 1.00
C GLU A 12 1.90 -25.23 1.00
N VAL A 13 1.51 -23.95 0.87
CA VAL A 13 2.43 -22.82 0.92
C VAL A 13 2.93 -22.60 2.36
N GLU A 14 2.05 -22.69 3.36
CA GLU A 14 2.45 -22.57 4.76
C GLU A 14 3.42 -23.71 5.15
N GLU A 15 3.15 -24.94 4.73
CA GLU A 15 4.05 -26.09 4.93
C GLU A 15 5.42 -25.88 4.26
N TYR A 16 5.43 -25.37 3.03
CA TYR A 16 6.68 -25.06 2.31
C TYR A 16 7.49 -23.98 3.03
N LEU A 17 6.88 -22.83 3.34
CA LEU A 17 7.57 -21.73 4.02
C LEU A 17 8.08 -22.15 5.40
N THR A 18 7.31 -22.98 6.12
CA THR A 18 7.72 -23.54 7.41
C THR A 18 9.00 -24.36 7.26
N LYS A 19 9.13 -25.18 6.22
CA LYS A 19 10.36 -25.95 5.94
C LYS A 19 11.55 -25.05 5.59
N VAL A 20 11.33 -23.99 4.81
CA VAL A 20 12.38 -23.04 4.40
C VAL A 20 12.91 -22.25 5.59
N PHE A 21 12.02 -21.66 6.38
CA PHE A 21 12.39 -20.76 7.49
C PHE A 21 12.71 -21.49 8.80
N ARG A 22 12.46 -22.80 8.87
CA ARG A 22 12.82 -23.67 10.01
C ARG A 22 13.70 -24.84 9.59
N ASN A 23 14.63 -24.60 8.67
CA ASN A 23 15.58 -25.60 8.22
C ASN A 23 16.63 -25.93 9.31
N ASN A 24 17.35 -27.05 9.13
CA ASN A 24 18.32 -27.53 10.11
C ASN A 24 19.47 -26.54 10.35
N GLU A 25 19.93 -25.82 9.32
CA GLU A 25 21.03 -24.85 9.45
C GLU A 25 20.64 -23.70 10.38
N LEU A 26 19.45 -23.13 10.20
CA LEU A 26 18.91 -22.08 11.07
C LEU A 26 18.68 -22.59 12.49
N ILE A 27 18.15 -23.80 12.65
CA ILE A 27 17.91 -24.41 13.97
C ILE A 27 19.24 -24.66 14.70
N THR A 28 20.27 -25.14 14.01
CA THR A 28 21.60 -25.34 14.60
C THR A 28 22.26 -24.01 14.97
N ALA A 29 22.09 -22.96 14.16
CA ALA A 29 22.72 -21.66 14.40
C ALA A 29 22.03 -20.83 15.48
N LEU A 30 20.70 -20.88 15.58
CA LEU A 30 19.90 -19.97 16.43
C LEU A 30 19.12 -20.69 17.54
N GLY A 31 18.94 -22.01 17.43
CA GLY A 31 18.07 -22.79 18.29
C GLY A 31 16.60 -22.78 17.84
N THR A 32 15.91 -23.89 18.10
CA THR A 32 14.52 -24.13 17.64
C THR A 32 13.54 -23.05 18.09
N GLN A 33 13.65 -22.57 19.33
CA GLN A 33 12.71 -21.61 19.91
C GLN A 33 12.84 -20.23 19.27
N GLU A 34 14.06 -19.76 19.03
CA GLU A 34 14.31 -18.46 18.41
C GLU A 34 13.88 -18.46 16.94
N VAL A 35 14.15 -19.56 16.22
CA VAL A 35 13.69 -19.76 14.85
C VAL A 35 12.16 -19.71 14.76
N GLU A 36 11.45 -20.40 15.66
CA GLU A 36 9.98 -20.38 15.70
C GLU A 36 9.46 -18.96 16.01
N SER A 37 10.06 -18.28 17.00
CA SER A 37 9.70 -16.91 17.36
C SER A 37 9.87 -15.94 16.18
N LYS A 38 11.01 -16.01 15.47
CA LYS A 38 11.26 -15.19 14.27
C LYS A 38 10.29 -15.50 13.14
N TYR A 39 9.97 -16.77 12.91
CA TYR A 39 9.01 -17.16 11.86
C TYR A 39 7.60 -16.67 12.18
N GLN A 40 7.11 -16.85 13.41
CA GLN A 40 5.80 -16.31 13.82
C GLN A 40 5.76 -14.78 13.75
N SER A 41 6.86 -14.12 14.11
CA SER A 41 7.02 -12.67 13.96
C SER A 41 6.92 -12.25 12.49
N LEU A 42 7.60 -12.95 11.56
CA LEU A 42 7.50 -12.70 10.13
C LEU A 42 6.05 -12.80 9.63
N LEU A 43 5.35 -13.89 9.96
CA LEU A 43 3.96 -14.11 9.55
C LEU A 43 3.00 -13.02 10.07
N SER A 44 3.27 -12.51 11.28
CA SER A 44 2.52 -11.39 11.85
C SER A 44 2.79 -10.08 11.11
N HIS A 45 4.06 -9.77 10.81
CA HIS A 45 4.44 -8.51 10.17
C HIS A 45 3.97 -8.40 8.72
N LEU A 46 3.87 -9.51 7.98
CA LEU A 46 3.43 -9.51 6.57
C LEU A 46 1.99 -9.01 6.38
N SER A 47 1.15 -9.05 7.43
CA SER A 47 -0.22 -8.52 7.39
C SER A 47 -0.32 -7.01 7.63
N HIS A 48 0.77 -6.34 8.02
CA HIS A 48 0.77 -4.94 8.38
C HIS A 48 1.48 -4.10 7.30
N PRO A 49 1.03 -2.87 7.02
CA PRO A 49 1.73 -2.01 6.09
C PRO A 49 3.13 -1.63 6.64
N PRO A 50 4.10 -1.28 5.77
CA PRO A 50 5.38 -0.75 6.22
C PRO A 50 5.20 0.51 7.07
N GLY A 51 6.08 0.72 8.05
CA GLY A 51 6.04 1.92 8.92
C GLY A 51 6.36 3.23 8.21
N PHE A 52 6.83 3.17 6.95
CA PHE A 52 7.13 4.33 6.13
C PHE A 52 6.55 4.17 4.73
N THR A 53 5.93 5.23 4.22
CA THR A 53 5.72 5.39 2.80
C THR A 53 6.99 5.94 2.18
N THR A 54 7.51 5.22 1.19
CA THR A 54 8.76 5.58 0.49
C THR A 54 8.43 6.11 -0.89
N VAL A 55 9.00 7.26 -1.25
CA VAL A 55 8.94 7.80 -2.60
C VAL A 55 10.33 8.07 -3.13
N ARG A 56 10.54 7.76 -4.40
CA ARG A 56 11.73 8.13 -5.15
C ARG A 56 11.48 9.45 -5.86
N VAL A 57 12.43 10.36 -5.76
CA VAL A 57 12.43 11.63 -6.48
C VAL A 57 13.05 11.43 -7.86
N ASN A 58 12.41 11.98 -8.88
CA ASN A 58 12.98 12.07 -10.22
C ASN A 58 13.96 13.24 -10.28
N THR A 59 15.22 12.97 -9.94
CA THR A 59 16.29 13.98 -9.86
C THR A 59 16.72 14.53 -11.22
N HIS A 60 16.31 13.90 -12.32
CA HIS A 60 16.48 14.45 -13.66
C HIS A 60 15.63 15.72 -13.87
N LEU A 61 14.47 15.83 -13.21
CA LEU A 61 13.55 16.96 -13.37
C LEU A 61 13.58 17.97 -12.24
N ALA A 62 13.83 17.54 -11.00
CA ALA A 62 13.86 18.45 -9.85
C ALA A 62 14.77 17.97 -8.72
N SER A 63 15.28 18.93 -7.94
CA SER A 63 16.04 18.61 -6.73
C SER A 63 15.16 18.02 -5.63
N VAL A 64 15.74 17.13 -4.82
CA VAL A 64 15.08 16.51 -3.67
C VAL A 64 14.57 17.54 -2.67
N LYS A 65 15.33 18.61 -2.43
CA LYS A 65 14.91 19.73 -1.56
C LYS A 65 13.64 20.42 -2.05
N HIS A 66 13.52 20.64 -3.36
CA HIS A 66 12.34 21.26 -3.95
C HIS A 66 11.11 20.33 -3.83
N VAL A 67 11.27 19.06 -4.22
CA VAL A 67 10.20 18.07 -4.18
C VAL A 67 9.74 17.80 -2.75
N LYS A 68 10.66 17.72 -1.79
CA LYS A 68 10.36 17.60 -0.36
C LYS A 68 9.46 18.74 0.13
N LYS A 69 9.73 19.98 -0.26
CA LYS A 69 8.91 21.13 0.13
C LYS A 69 7.49 21.00 -0.43
N LEU A 70 7.35 20.72 -1.73
CA LEU A 70 6.04 20.54 -2.37
C LEU A 70 5.26 19.39 -1.74
N LEU A 71 5.93 18.26 -1.49
CA LEU A 71 5.32 17.09 -0.88
C LEU A 71 4.88 17.35 0.55
N PHE A 72 5.68 18.09 1.33
CA PHE A 72 5.28 18.51 2.68
C PHE A 72 4.02 19.38 2.64
N GLU A 73 3.96 20.39 1.76
CA GLU A 73 2.78 21.23 1.59
C GLU A 73 1.53 20.42 1.19
N GLU A 74 1.70 19.42 0.31
CA GLU A 74 0.61 18.56 -0.12
C GLU A 74 0.10 17.66 1.01
N ILE A 75 1.00 17.04 1.79
CA ILE A 75 0.62 16.23 2.95
C ILE A 75 -0.13 17.06 4.00
N GLN A 76 0.30 18.30 4.24
CA GLN A 76 -0.38 19.22 5.16
C GLN A 76 -1.83 19.50 4.72
N LYS A 77 -2.07 19.68 3.42
CA LYS A 77 -3.42 19.84 2.86
C LYS A 77 -4.25 18.58 3.06
N GLN A 78 -3.72 17.42 2.69
CA GLN A 78 -4.45 16.14 2.81
C GLN A 78 -4.81 15.81 4.26
N PHE A 79 -3.91 16.09 5.21
CA PHE A 79 -4.11 15.75 6.62
C PHE A 79 -4.67 16.89 7.46
N LYS A 80 -5.28 17.91 6.82
CA LYS A 80 -5.98 19.01 7.50
C LYS A 80 -5.13 19.69 8.59
N GLY A 81 -3.83 19.89 8.31
CA GLY A 81 -2.88 20.55 9.21
C GLY A 81 -2.19 19.64 10.25
N LEU A 82 -2.42 18.32 10.22
CA LEU A 82 -1.60 17.39 11.01
C LEU A 82 -0.17 17.40 10.47
N CYS A 83 0.78 17.77 11.32
CA CYS A 83 2.18 17.85 10.92
C CYS A 83 2.84 16.48 10.85
N VAL A 84 3.05 15.99 9.63
CA VAL A 84 3.80 14.77 9.36
C VAL A 84 5.11 15.13 8.64
N PRO A 85 6.27 14.71 9.17
CA PRO A 85 7.54 15.07 8.57
C PRO A 85 7.78 14.30 7.27
N VAL A 86 8.47 14.96 6.32
CA VAL A 86 9.05 14.32 5.14
C VAL A 86 10.56 14.25 5.35
N LEU A 87 11.07 13.04 5.57
CA LEU A 87 12.47 12.78 5.88
C LEU A 87 13.25 12.43 4.60
N GLU A 88 14.51 12.84 4.53
CA GLU A 88 15.44 12.39 3.49
C GLU A 88 16.16 11.14 3.98
N HIS A 89 16.35 10.14 3.11
CA HIS A 89 17.10 8.95 3.51
C HIS A 89 18.60 9.30 3.61
N PRO A 90 19.30 8.93 4.70
CA PRO A 90 20.67 9.41 4.95
C PRO A 90 21.72 8.91 3.95
N LYS A 91 21.44 7.78 3.28
CA LYS A 91 22.36 7.17 2.30
C LYS A 91 21.86 7.21 0.85
N LEU A 92 20.56 7.43 0.65
CA LEU A 92 19.94 7.37 -0.68
C LEU A 92 19.41 8.76 -0.99
N GLN A 93 20.19 9.52 -1.74
CA GLN A 93 20.00 10.96 -1.89
C GLN A 93 18.71 11.34 -2.66
N ASP A 94 18.14 10.38 -3.39
CA ASP A 94 16.93 10.51 -4.20
C ASP A 94 15.67 9.93 -3.52
N VAL A 95 15.71 9.64 -2.22
CA VAL A 95 14.61 9.03 -1.48
C VAL A 95 14.05 9.94 -0.39
N LEU A 96 12.72 10.04 -0.36
CA LEU A 96 11.97 10.64 0.74
C LEU A 96 11.16 9.57 1.48
N LEU A 97 11.12 9.69 2.80
CA LEU A 97 10.42 8.81 3.72
C LEU A 97 9.35 9.60 4.48
N ILE A 98 8.14 9.04 4.52
CA ILE A 98 7.01 9.63 5.23
C ILE A 98 6.53 8.62 6.27
N PRO A 99 6.58 8.92 7.57
CA PRO A 99 6.09 8.02 8.60
C PRO A 99 4.60 7.72 8.42
N VAL A 100 4.22 6.46 8.62
CA VAL A 100 2.81 6.04 8.64
C VAL A 100 2.27 6.13 10.06
N ILE A 101 1.10 6.75 10.22
CA ILE A 101 0.45 6.88 11.54
C ILE A 101 -0.61 5.78 11.70
N GLY A 102 -0.43 4.89 12.66
CA GLY A 102 -1.39 3.83 12.96
C GLY A 102 -0.75 2.65 13.69
N PRO A 103 -1.51 1.59 14.01
CA PRO A 103 -2.94 1.44 13.72
C PRO A 103 -3.83 2.25 14.68
N ARG A 104 -4.84 2.92 14.15
CA ARG A 104 -5.90 3.60 14.94
C ARG A 104 -6.97 2.58 15.36
N ARG A 105 -7.19 2.44 16.67
CA ARG A 105 -8.04 1.36 17.25
C ARG A 105 -9.44 1.82 17.66
N ASP A 106 -9.62 3.12 17.78
CA ASP A 106 -10.78 3.82 18.35
C ASP A 106 -11.80 4.28 17.31
N LEU A 107 -11.66 3.81 16.06
CA LEU A 107 -12.56 4.14 14.96
C LEU A 107 -13.91 3.44 15.12
N LYS A 108 -14.99 4.22 15.12
CA LYS A 108 -16.37 3.70 15.16
C LYS A 108 -16.77 3.18 13.79
N LYS A 109 -17.30 1.96 13.75
CA LYS A 109 -17.82 1.35 12.52
C LYS A 109 -19.22 1.87 12.22
N HIS A 110 -19.53 2.03 10.93
CA HIS A 110 -20.82 2.43 10.42
C HIS A 110 -21.63 1.21 9.95
N ALA A 111 -22.95 1.36 9.93
CA ALA A 111 -23.86 0.32 9.46
C ALA A 111 -23.80 0.09 7.94
N SER A 112 -23.47 1.14 7.18
CA SER A 112 -23.25 1.04 5.74
C SER A 112 -21.82 0.56 5.48
N GLU A 113 -21.69 -0.55 4.77
CA GLU A 113 -20.42 -1.24 4.54
C GLU A 113 -20.06 -1.26 3.05
N VAL A 114 -18.76 -1.20 2.78
CA VAL A 114 -18.17 -1.41 1.46
C VAL A 114 -17.09 -2.48 1.58
N ILE A 115 -17.11 -3.47 0.70
CA ILE A 115 -16.18 -4.58 0.69
C ILE A 115 -15.34 -4.50 -0.58
N VAL A 116 -14.03 -4.51 -0.38
CA VAL A 116 -13.03 -4.46 -1.44
C VAL A 116 -12.25 -5.77 -1.50
N GLY A 117 -11.65 -6.06 -2.65
CA GLY A 117 -10.74 -7.20 -2.77
C GLY A 117 -9.45 -7.00 -1.99
N ALA A 118 -8.77 -8.10 -1.66
CA ALA A 118 -7.53 -8.11 -0.88
C ALA A 118 -6.48 -7.10 -1.39
N HIS A 119 -6.21 -7.06 -2.72
CA HIS A 119 -5.24 -6.13 -3.31
C HIS A 119 -5.63 -4.66 -3.12
N CYS A 120 -6.91 -4.33 -3.29
CA CYS A 120 -7.42 -2.99 -3.01
C CYS A 120 -7.30 -2.67 -1.51
N GLY A 121 -7.56 -3.64 -0.64
CA GLY A 121 -7.37 -3.49 0.80
C GLY A 121 -5.93 -3.13 1.17
N TYR A 122 -4.94 -3.82 0.59
CA TYR A 122 -3.53 -3.47 0.78
C TYR A 122 -3.15 -2.08 0.23
N ALA A 123 -3.78 -1.64 -0.86
CA ALA A 123 -3.58 -0.29 -1.38
C ALA A 123 -4.15 0.77 -0.40
N VAL A 124 -5.32 0.53 0.16
CA VAL A 124 -5.94 1.41 1.17
C VAL A 124 -5.08 1.50 2.43
N LEU A 125 -4.53 0.38 2.92
CA LEU A 125 -3.60 0.38 4.05
C LEU A 125 -2.30 1.17 3.77
N ARG A 126 -1.98 1.38 2.49
CA ARG A 126 -0.86 2.21 2.03
C ARG A 126 -1.27 3.63 1.64
N GLY A 127 -2.47 4.07 1.99
CA GLY A 127 -2.93 5.47 1.82
C GLY A 127 -3.80 5.72 0.60
N ALA A 128 -4.12 4.69 -0.20
CA ALA A 128 -5.00 4.87 -1.37
C ALA A 128 -6.46 5.09 -0.95
N HIS A 129 -7.19 5.85 -1.76
CA HIS A 129 -8.66 5.81 -1.78
C HIS A 129 -9.15 4.51 -2.44
N VAL A 130 -10.44 4.23 -2.30
CA VAL A 130 -11.06 3.08 -2.97
C VAL A 130 -11.58 3.53 -4.32
N TYR A 131 -11.11 2.90 -5.39
CA TYR A 131 -11.62 3.10 -6.74
C TYR A 131 -12.63 2.02 -7.09
N VAL A 132 -13.59 2.35 -7.96
CA VAL A 132 -14.71 1.47 -8.34
C VAL A 132 -14.28 0.05 -8.72
N PRO A 133 -13.21 -0.18 -9.53
CA PRO A 133 -12.79 -1.54 -9.87
C PRO A 133 -12.40 -2.42 -8.67
N GLY A 134 -12.00 -1.80 -7.56
CA GLY A 134 -11.65 -2.49 -6.32
C GLY A 134 -12.85 -2.89 -5.46
N ILE A 135 -14.04 -2.33 -5.72
CA ILE A 135 -15.26 -2.59 -4.94
C ILE A 135 -15.90 -3.90 -5.41
N ILE A 136 -16.08 -4.83 -4.47
CA ILE A 136 -16.73 -6.11 -4.69
C ILE A 136 -18.20 -6.06 -4.27
N SER A 137 -18.48 -5.48 -3.10
CA SER A 137 -19.83 -5.46 -2.52
C SER A 137 -20.05 -4.18 -1.71
N THR A 138 -21.31 -3.80 -1.55
CA THR A 138 -21.74 -2.64 -0.77
C THR A 138 -23.07 -2.92 -0.09
N SER A 139 -23.44 -2.16 0.94
CA SER A 139 -24.79 -2.21 1.51
C SER A 139 -25.86 -1.85 0.47
N ARG A 140 -27.04 -2.49 0.60
CA ARG A 140 -28.15 -2.40 -0.36
C ARG A 140 -28.60 -0.98 -0.69
N PHE A 141 -28.63 -0.09 0.32
CA PHE A 141 -29.21 1.25 0.21
C PHE A 141 -28.17 2.37 0.19
N MET A 142 -26.90 2.04 -0.04
CA MET A 142 -25.81 3.01 -0.05
C MET A 142 -25.98 4.04 -1.18
N LYS A 143 -25.86 5.32 -0.83
CA LYS A 143 -25.91 6.49 -1.72
C LYS A 143 -24.58 7.25 -1.69
N ALA A 144 -24.36 8.06 -2.72
CA ALA A 144 -23.28 9.04 -2.71
C ALA A 144 -23.46 10.01 -1.52
N GLY A 145 -22.36 10.34 -0.86
CA GLY A 145 -22.31 11.14 0.38
C GLY A 145 -22.42 10.33 1.68
N ASP A 146 -22.81 9.05 1.62
CA ASP A 146 -22.94 8.23 2.83
C ASP A 146 -21.58 8.00 3.52
N LEU A 147 -21.57 8.05 4.84
CA LEU A 147 -20.47 7.55 5.65
C LEU A 147 -20.51 6.02 5.67
N VAL A 148 -19.40 5.41 5.26
CA VAL A 148 -19.28 3.96 5.10
C VAL A 148 -18.06 3.42 5.82
N SER A 149 -18.16 2.18 6.31
CA SER A 149 -17.03 1.40 6.78
C SER A 149 -16.52 0.49 5.68
N VAL A 150 -15.22 0.58 5.38
CA VAL A 150 -14.57 -0.20 4.32
C VAL A 150 -13.89 -1.42 4.92
N TYR A 151 -14.12 -2.57 4.30
CA TYR A 151 -13.54 -3.85 4.69
C TYR A 151 -12.84 -4.53 3.51
N SER A 152 -11.77 -5.27 3.81
CA SER A 152 -11.08 -6.13 2.86
C SER A 152 -11.60 -7.56 2.97
N ASP A 153 -12.01 -8.15 1.85
CA ASP A 153 -12.19 -9.59 1.68
C ASP A 153 -10.84 -10.24 1.40
N ILE A 154 -10.17 -10.69 2.47
CA ILE A 154 -8.84 -11.29 2.41
C ILE A 154 -8.86 -12.74 1.89
N GLU A 155 -10.02 -13.40 1.94
CA GLU A 155 -10.17 -14.78 1.47
C GLU A 155 -10.68 -14.86 0.02
N GLY A 156 -11.11 -13.73 -0.57
CA GLY A 156 -11.64 -13.67 -1.92
C GLY A 156 -12.95 -14.43 -2.11
N LYS A 157 -13.76 -14.56 -1.05
CA LYS A 157 -15.02 -15.33 -1.05
C LYS A 157 -16.25 -14.48 -1.35
N CYS A 158 -16.14 -13.15 -1.29
CA CYS A 158 -17.22 -12.23 -1.57
C CYS A 158 -17.53 -12.22 -3.07
N LYS A 159 -18.78 -12.45 -3.44
CA LYS A 159 -19.21 -12.41 -4.84
C LYS A 159 -19.46 -10.96 -5.25
N LYS A 160 -18.99 -10.58 -6.44
CA LYS A 160 -19.19 -9.23 -6.98
C LYS A 160 -20.68 -8.90 -7.07
N GLY A 161 -21.06 -7.74 -6.54
CA GLY A 161 -22.46 -7.31 -6.47
C GLY A 161 -23.28 -7.99 -5.37
N ALA A 162 -22.67 -8.70 -4.41
CA ALA A 162 -23.38 -9.10 -3.19
C ALA A 162 -23.92 -7.86 -2.45
N LYS A 163 -24.98 -8.04 -1.66
CA LYS A 163 -25.60 -6.97 -0.84
C LYS A 163 -25.15 -7.05 0.63
N GLU A 164 -24.71 -8.23 1.03
CA GLU A 164 -24.31 -8.61 2.37
C GLU A 164 -23.16 -9.62 2.26
N PHE A 165 -22.29 -9.67 3.27
CA PHE A 165 -21.19 -10.63 3.35
C PHE A 165 -20.88 -10.92 4.82
N GLU A 166 -21.06 -12.18 5.19
CA GLU A 166 -20.83 -12.68 6.54
C GLU A 166 -19.48 -13.40 6.69
N GLY A 167 -18.69 -13.48 5.60
CA GLY A 167 -17.36 -14.08 5.62
C GLY A 167 -16.33 -13.25 6.38
N VAL A 168 -15.09 -13.74 6.39
CA VAL A 168 -13.97 -13.06 7.06
C VAL A 168 -13.70 -11.74 6.34
N LYS A 169 -13.86 -10.63 7.08
CA LYS A 169 -13.63 -9.28 6.58
C LYS A 169 -12.75 -8.49 7.54
N VAL A 170 -11.76 -7.77 6.99
CA VAL A 170 -10.80 -6.98 7.78
C VAL A 170 -11.15 -5.50 7.64
N PHE A 171 -11.39 -4.82 8.77
CA PHE A 171 -11.72 -3.40 8.76
C PHE A 171 -10.52 -2.54 8.35
N LEU A 172 -10.71 -1.66 7.38
CA LEU A 172 -9.67 -0.78 6.82
C LEU A 172 -9.83 0.67 7.27
N GLY A 173 -11.01 1.06 7.72
CA GLY A 173 -11.34 2.42 8.15
C GLY A 173 -12.66 2.92 7.59
N ASN A 174 -12.94 4.20 7.82
CA ASN A 174 -14.15 4.85 7.33
C ASN A 174 -13.86 5.79 6.14
N GLY A 175 -14.87 5.92 5.30
CA GLY A 175 -14.83 6.73 4.08
C GLY A 175 -16.17 7.40 3.80
N ILE A 176 -16.17 8.32 2.83
CA ILE A 176 -17.37 8.89 2.22
C ILE A 176 -17.54 8.20 0.87
N SER A 177 -18.71 7.63 0.64
CA SER A 177 -19.07 7.06 -0.66
C SER A 177 -19.23 8.18 -1.69
N GLU A 178 -18.55 8.10 -2.83
CA GLU A 178 -18.69 9.05 -3.93
C GLU A 178 -19.78 8.64 -4.93
N LEU A 179 -20.21 7.37 -4.87
CA LEU A 179 -21.15 6.78 -5.82
C LEU A 179 -22.14 5.88 -5.10
N SER A 180 -23.39 5.89 -5.52
CA SER A 180 -24.39 4.93 -5.06
C SER A 180 -24.06 3.50 -5.51
N ARG A 181 -24.70 2.52 -4.84
CA ARG A 181 -24.61 1.12 -5.26
C ARG A 181 -25.04 0.89 -6.71
N SER A 182 -26.12 1.56 -7.13
CA SER A 182 -26.66 1.45 -8.49
C SER A 182 -25.66 1.91 -9.54
N GLU A 183 -24.89 2.97 -9.25
CA GLU A 183 -23.86 3.46 -10.16
C GLU A 183 -22.69 2.48 -10.27
N ILE A 184 -22.20 1.98 -9.13
CA ILE A 184 -21.06 1.04 -9.05
C ILE A 184 -21.33 -0.27 -9.82
N PHE A 185 -22.54 -0.82 -9.72
CA PHE A 185 -22.90 -2.11 -10.33
C PHE A 185 -23.86 -1.96 -11.52
N SER A 186 -23.91 -0.77 -12.13
CA SER A 186 -24.71 -0.53 -13.34
C SER A 186 -24.25 -1.35 -14.53
N SER A 187 -25.16 -1.65 -15.45
CA SER A 187 -24.86 -2.42 -16.68
C SER A 187 -24.19 -1.59 -17.78
N SER A 188 -24.02 -0.29 -17.58
CA SER A 188 -23.47 0.69 -18.55
C SER A 188 -21.94 0.64 -18.72
N GLY A 189 -21.29 -0.40 -18.21
CA GLY A 189 -19.83 -0.58 -18.28
C GLY A 189 -19.10 -0.18 -17.00
N PRO A 190 -17.80 -0.54 -16.87
CA PRO A 190 -17.04 -0.24 -15.67
C PRO A 190 -16.81 1.27 -15.56
N LEU A 191 -17.41 1.90 -14.54
CA LEU A 191 -17.02 3.24 -14.13
C LEU A 191 -15.57 3.19 -13.65
N ASN A 192 -14.72 4.04 -14.23
CA ASN A 192 -13.38 4.28 -13.74
C ASN A 192 -13.41 5.59 -12.95
N GLY A 193 -13.15 5.50 -11.64
CA GLY A 193 -13.22 6.66 -10.77
C GLY A 193 -13.16 6.28 -9.29
N MET A 194 -13.10 7.29 -8.45
CA MET A 194 -13.13 7.14 -7.00
C MET A 194 -14.53 6.64 -6.59
N GLY A 195 -14.57 5.54 -5.83
CA GLY A 195 -15.81 5.00 -5.28
C GLY A 195 -16.00 5.36 -3.81
N VAL A 196 -14.92 5.34 -3.02
CA VAL A 196 -14.93 5.77 -1.62
C VAL A 196 -13.70 6.61 -1.32
N ARG A 197 -13.91 7.85 -0.88
CA ARG A 197 -12.86 8.70 -0.33
C ARG A 197 -12.62 8.33 1.12
N MET A 198 -11.48 7.72 1.42
CA MET A 198 -11.10 7.36 2.79
C MET A 198 -10.85 8.62 3.62
N ILE A 199 -11.52 8.74 4.77
CA ILE A 199 -11.40 9.88 5.69
C ILE A 199 -10.81 9.50 7.05
N GLU A 200 -11.04 8.27 7.50
CA GLU A 200 -10.52 7.73 8.76
C GLU A 200 -9.95 6.32 8.54
N PRO A 201 -8.84 6.16 7.78
CA PRO A 201 -8.21 4.86 7.60
C PRO A 201 -7.56 4.33 8.89
N VAL A 202 -7.47 3.01 9.08
CA VAL A 202 -6.73 2.43 10.22
C VAL A 202 -5.27 2.91 10.24
N TYR A 203 -4.64 2.97 9.07
CA TYR A 203 -3.29 3.51 8.87
C TYR A 203 -3.39 4.78 8.02
N LEU A 204 -2.98 5.90 8.58
CA LEU A 204 -2.92 7.18 7.89
C LEU A 204 -1.59 7.28 7.16
N SER A 205 -1.66 7.13 5.84
CA SER A 205 -0.58 7.38 4.87
C SER A 205 -1.13 8.34 3.81
N PRO A 206 -0.29 9.20 3.20
CA PRO A 206 -0.78 10.13 2.19
C PRO A 206 -1.18 9.43 0.91
N SER A 207 -2.16 9.99 0.21
CA SER A 207 -2.54 9.56 -1.13
C SER A 207 -1.60 10.21 -2.15
N PHE A 208 -1.14 9.42 -3.11
CA PHE A 208 -0.29 9.87 -4.21
C PHE A 208 -1.04 9.89 -5.55
N ASP A 209 -2.37 9.84 -5.52
CA ASP A 209 -3.16 10.00 -6.74
C ASP A 209 -2.94 11.40 -7.32
N ASN A 210 -2.33 11.47 -8.50
CA ASN A 210 -1.97 12.70 -9.21
C ASN A 210 -1.11 13.70 -8.41
N VAL A 211 -0.38 13.25 -7.39
CA VAL A 211 0.55 14.10 -6.61
C VAL A 211 1.92 14.10 -7.28
N LEU A 212 2.28 15.25 -7.86
CA LEU A 212 3.59 15.50 -8.49
C LEU A 212 4.01 14.36 -9.46
N PRO A 213 3.16 13.99 -10.44
CA PRO A 213 3.30 12.75 -11.20
C PRO A 213 4.60 12.64 -12.01
N SER A 214 5.21 13.77 -12.39
CA SER A 214 6.51 13.79 -13.08
C SER A 214 7.71 13.73 -12.14
N HIS A 215 7.53 14.15 -10.88
CA HIS A 215 8.62 14.31 -9.92
C HIS A 215 8.75 13.14 -8.93
N LEU A 216 7.69 12.37 -8.74
CA LEU A 216 7.62 11.29 -7.76
C LEU A 216 7.34 9.95 -8.42
N PHE A 217 7.98 8.91 -7.90
CA PHE A 217 7.64 7.54 -8.17
C PHE A 217 7.44 6.80 -6.84
N LEU A 218 6.26 6.23 -6.62
CA LEU A 218 6.00 5.38 -5.46
C LEU A 218 6.80 4.08 -5.61
N GLN A 219 7.82 3.89 -4.77
CA GLN A 219 8.72 2.76 -4.86
C GLN A 219 9.15 2.32 -3.47
N ASN A 220 9.01 1.03 -3.17
CA ASN A 220 9.47 0.47 -1.90
C ASN A 220 11.00 0.65 -1.78
N LEU A 221 11.49 0.98 -0.58
CA LEU A 221 12.92 1.23 -0.33
C LEU A 221 13.86 0.15 -0.89
N PRO A 222 13.63 -1.17 -0.70
CA PRO A 222 14.49 -2.19 -1.28
C PRO A 222 14.57 -2.15 -2.81
N SER A 223 13.48 -1.74 -3.48
CA SER A 223 13.47 -1.61 -4.94
C SER A 223 14.29 -0.42 -5.44
N VAL A 224 14.44 0.64 -4.64
CA VAL A 224 15.31 1.78 -4.95
C VAL A 224 16.78 1.42 -4.70
N VAL A 225 17.05 0.69 -3.62
CA VAL A 225 18.39 0.18 -3.27
C VAL A 225 19.00 -0.63 -4.42
N VAL A 226 18.20 -1.44 -5.13
CA VAL A 226 18.69 -2.25 -6.27
C VAL A 226 19.40 -1.40 -7.32
N SER A 227 18.83 -0.27 -7.74
CA SER A 227 19.44 0.57 -8.77
C SER A 227 20.73 1.23 -8.30
N HIS A 228 20.78 1.64 -7.02
CA HIS A 228 21.99 2.20 -6.40
C HIS A 228 23.10 1.15 -6.26
N ILE A 229 22.75 -0.10 -5.95
CA ILE A 229 23.72 -1.22 -5.90
C ILE A 229 24.27 -1.53 -7.30
N LEU A 230 23.41 -1.49 -8.33
CA LEU A 230 23.86 -1.68 -9.72
C LEU A 230 24.84 -0.58 -10.14
N ASN A 231 24.70 0.62 -9.58
CA ASN A 231 25.60 1.77 -9.78
C ASN A 231 25.88 2.08 -11.26
N PRO A 232 24.82 2.33 -12.06
CA PRO A 232 24.97 2.58 -13.49
C PRO A 232 25.72 3.88 -13.75
N GLN A 233 26.60 3.89 -14.74
CA GLN A 233 27.35 5.09 -15.15
C GLN A 233 26.77 5.70 -16.44
N PRO A 234 26.80 7.04 -16.60
CA PRO A 234 26.39 7.70 -17.84
C PRO A 234 27.11 7.13 -19.07
N GLY A 235 26.36 6.83 -20.14
CA GLY A 235 26.88 6.26 -21.38
C GLY A 235 27.06 4.74 -21.38
N GLU A 236 26.77 4.05 -20.27
CA GLU A 236 26.72 2.58 -20.24
C GLU A 236 25.50 2.03 -21.00
N ARG A 237 25.59 0.77 -21.44
CA ARG A 237 24.45 0.05 -22.00
C ARG A 237 23.90 -0.91 -20.97
N ILE A 238 22.67 -0.70 -20.55
CA ILE A 238 22.03 -1.48 -19.49
C ILE A 238 20.77 -2.18 -20.02
N LEU A 239 20.59 -3.44 -19.61
CA LEU A 239 19.43 -4.25 -19.95
C LEU A 239 18.69 -4.64 -18.66
N ASP A 240 17.46 -4.14 -18.51
CA ASP A 240 16.50 -4.63 -17.52
C ASP A 240 15.56 -5.64 -18.21
N MET A 241 15.85 -6.93 -18.05
CA MET A 241 15.10 -8.01 -18.70
C MET A 241 13.62 -8.06 -18.28
N CYS A 242 13.28 -7.53 -17.09
CA CYS A 242 11.96 -7.63 -16.47
C CYS A 242 11.48 -6.24 -16.01
N ALA A 243 11.44 -5.31 -16.95
CA ALA A 243 11.29 -3.88 -16.67
C ALA A 243 9.90 -3.46 -16.16
N ALA A 244 8.81 -4.09 -16.60
CA ALA A 244 7.45 -3.61 -16.32
C ALA A 244 7.15 -3.54 -14.80
N PRO A 245 6.54 -2.44 -14.28
CA PRO A 245 6.03 -1.25 -14.99
C PRO A 245 7.06 -0.12 -15.22
N GLY A 246 8.35 -0.34 -14.96
CA GLY A 246 9.44 0.58 -15.30
C GLY A 246 10.07 1.31 -14.12
N GLY A 247 9.72 0.96 -12.87
CA GLY A 247 10.18 1.70 -11.69
C GLY A 247 11.70 1.68 -11.49
N LYS A 248 12.36 0.55 -11.74
CA LYS A 248 13.83 0.44 -11.69
C LYS A 248 14.46 0.96 -12.98
N THR A 249 13.90 0.62 -14.13
CA THR A 249 14.38 1.09 -15.43
C THR A 249 14.47 2.61 -15.51
N THR A 250 13.40 3.32 -15.13
CA THR A 250 13.40 4.79 -15.08
C THR A 250 14.36 5.35 -14.02
N HIS A 251 14.59 4.61 -12.94
CA HIS A 251 15.58 4.99 -11.93
C HIS A 251 17.00 4.88 -12.47
N LEU A 252 17.33 3.80 -13.19
CA LEU A 252 18.62 3.64 -13.85
C LEU A 252 18.88 4.78 -14.84
N ALA A 253 17.92 5.10 -15.70
CA ALA A 253 18.01 6.25 -16.60
C ALA A 253 18.25 7.58 -15.85
N THR A 254 17.57 7.77 -14.70
CA THR A 254 17.77 8.96 -13.85
C THR A 254 19.19 9.03 -13.30
N LEU A 255 19.75 7.90 -12.83
CA LEU A 255 21.12 7.83 -12.30
C LEU A 255 22.20 8.02 -13.38
N MET A 256 21.90 7.63 -14.62
CA MET A 256 22.77 7.80 -15.78
C MET A 256 22.64 9.20 -16.42
N HIS A 257 21.84 10.10 -15.85
CA HIS A 257 21.55 11.42 -16.41
C HIS A 257 20.98 11.37 -17.84
N ASP A 258 20.20 10.33 -18.15
CA ASP A 258 19.59 10.12 -19.46
C ASP A 258 20.60 10.00 -20.62
N GLN A 259 21.80 9.44 -20.33
CA GLN A 259 22.90 9.21 -21.30
C GLN A 259 23.23 7.75 -21.51
#